data_AF-A0A6M1YEQ5-F1
#
_entry.id   AF-A0A6M1YEQ5-F1
#
_cell.length_a   1.000
_cell.length_b   1.000
_cell.length_c   1.000
_cell.angle_alpha   90.00
_cell.angle_beta   90.00
_cell.angle_gamma   90.00
#
_symmetry.space_group_name_H-M   'P 1'
#
loop_
_entity.id
_entity.type
_entity.pdbx_description
1 polymer ?
#
loop_
_entity_poly.entity_id
_entity_poly.type
_entity_poly.pdbx_seq_one_letter_code
_entity_poly.pdbx_strand_id
1 'polypeptide(L)'
;MSRKTFVLDTNVLLHDPSSIKKFRDNDVIIPLVVLEELDALKKRSDELGKNARQVVRYIDSLKSKNKGDFNKGIIIDEGSKIKIYLGTKSKQIKNFPLPLDRNSNKILYISSFLKMEGQRVVFVSKDFVSRVKAEAMGLEAQDYENLKVSYKKIYKGLKVVESSKNEIDLFYKDGSLAVENSTFLPNEYCILKSLEKSSAICKYNAHSNRLEPLIEYKKGIWGIYPLNVEQRCSLDLLLRDEIKLVTLVGPAGTGKTLLALACGMKKVFDEAVYAKILVSRPIIPLGKDIGYLPGTKEEKLFHWMQPIYDNLEVLLGYTNGQGNEKSAFDWIMESNKLEMEAVTYIRGRTLPKVYMIIDEAQNLTPHEVKTIISRAGK
;
A
#
# COMPACT_ATOMS: atom_id res chain seq x y z
N MET A 1 -17.05 -29.50 10.73
CA MET A 1 -15.64 -29.29 11.16
C MET A 1 -15.64 -29.00 12.65
N SER A 2 -14.75 -29.60 13.43
CA SER A 2 -14.60 -29.23 14.84
C SER A 2 -14.06 -27.80 14.97
N ARG A 3 -14.43 -27.09 16.05
CA ARG A 3 -14.00 -25.72 16.38
C ARG A 3 -12.50 -25.68 16.68
N LYS A 4 -11.76 -24.69 16.17
CA LYS A 4 -10.35 -24.43 16.51
C LYS A 4 -10.24 -23.28 17.53
N THR A 5 -9.14 -23.27 18.27
CA THR A 5 -8.81 -22.19 19.21
C THR A 5 -7.61 -21.40 18.69
N PHE A 6 -7.81 -20.16 18.27
CA PHE A 6 -6.76 -19.25 17.84
C PHE A 6 -6.25 -18.42 19.00
N VAL A 7 -4.94 -18.48 19.27
CA VAL A 7 -4.28 -17.62 20.27
C VAL A 7 -3.53 -16.52 19.53
N LEU A 8 -3.92 -15.27 19.76
CA LEU A 8 -3.37 -14.13 19.03
C LEU A 8 -2.18 -13.50 19.74
N ASP A 9 -1.14 -13.19 18.97
CA ASP A 9 -0.03 -12.33 19.37
C ASP A 9 -0.39 -10.84 19.26
N THR A 10 0.25 -9.98 20.06
CA THR A 10 0.01 -8.53 20.10
C THR A 10 0.25 -7.88 18.74
N ASN A 11 1.28 -8.32 18.01
CA ASN A 11 1.62 -7.77 16.69
C ASN A 11 0.51 -7.97 15.65
N VAL A 12 -0.31 -9.02 15.79
CA VAL A 12 -1.49 -9.26 14.93
C VAL A 12 -2.51 -8.14 15.13
N LEU A 13 -2.83 -7.86 16.39
CA LEU A 13 -3.82 -6.85 16.79
C LEU A 13 -3.36 -5.42 16.47
N LEU A 14 -2.07 -5.15 16.64
CA LEU A 14 -1.46 -3.85 16.32
C LEU A 14 -1.43 -3.56 14.83
N HIS A 15 -1.24 -4.58 13.99
CA HIS A 15 -1.25 -4.37 12.54
C HIS A 15 -2.66 -4.34 11.96
N ASP A 16 -3.59 -5.10 12.55
CA ASP A 16 -4.97 -5.14 12.09
C ASP A 16 -5.94 -5.17 13.28
N PRO A 17 -6.50 -4.01 13.66
CA PRO A 17 -7.47 -3.91 14.74
C PRO A 17 -8.75 -4.73 14.54
N SER A 18 -9.04 -5.13 13.29
CA SER A 18 -10.21 -5.94 12.94
C SER A 18 -9.95 -7.45 12.97
N SER A 19 -8.70 -7.87 13.19
CA SER A 19 -8.27 -9.27 13.17
C SER A 19 -9.11 -10.18 14.06
N ILE A 20 -9.52 -9.71 15.25
CA ILE A 20 -10.35 -10.47 16.21
C ILE A 20 -11.65 -10.99 15.57
N LYS A 21 -12.21 -10.29 14.57
CA LYS A 21 -13.47 -10.66 13.91
C LYS A 21 -13.33 -11.69 12.80
N LYS A 22 -12.10 -11.95 12.34
CA LYS A 22 -11.85 -12.70 11.09
C LYS A 22 -11.82 -14.21 11.26
N PHE A 23 -11.88 -14.71 12.49
CA PHE A 23 -11.81 -16.13 12.82
C PHE A 23 -13.22 -16.76 12.97
N ARG A 24 -14.02 -16.67 11.90
CA ARG A 24 -15.43 -17.11 11.87
C ARG A 24 -15.61 -18.50 12.46
N ASP A 25 -16.64 -18.67 13.29
CA ASP A 25 -17.03 -19.93 13.96
C ASP A 25 -15.95 -20.58 14.84
N ASN A 26 -14.88 -19.86 15.18
CA ASN A 26 -13.78 -20.37 16.00
C ASN A 26 -13.66 -19.62 17.35
N ASP A 27 -12.88 -20.19 18.27
CA ASP A 27 -12.55 -19.55 19.53
C ASP A 27 -11.33 -18.66 19.34
N VAL A 28 -11.41 -17.41 19.78
CA VAL A 28 -10.31 -16.44 19.74
C VAL A 28 -9.90 -16.14 21.18
N ILE A 29 -8.69 -16.54 21.54
CA ILE A 29 -8.11 -16.29 22.83
C ILE A 29 -7.14 -15.12 22.76
N ILE A 30 -7.39 -14.12 23.60
CA ILE A 30 -6.52 -12.98 23.81
C ILE A 30 -5.89 -13.14 25.21
N PRO A 31 -4.59 -13.47 25.29
CA PRO A 31 -3.87 -13.51 26.55
C PRO A 31 -3.92 -12.16 27.28
N LEU A 32 -3.97 -12.17 28.62
CA LEU A 32 -3.92 -10.93 29.41
C LEU A 32 -2.67 -10.10 29.11
N VAL A 33 -1.51 -10.76 28.92
CA VAL A 33 -0.24 -10.09 28.56
C VAL A 33 -0.36 -9.27 27.28
N VAL A 34 -1.17 -9.71 26.31
CA VAL A 34 -1.42 -8.97 25.07
C VAL A 34 -2.23 -7.70 25.35
N LEU A 35 -3.19 -7.77 26.27
CA LEU A 35 -3.97 -6.58 26.68
C LEU A 35 -3.12 -5.58 27.45
N GLU A 36 -2.21 -6.04 28.32
CA GLU A 36 -1.27 -5.19 29.06
C GLU A 36 -0.34 -4.45 28.08
N GLU A 37 0.18 -5.15 27.07
CA GLU A 37 0.99 -4.53 26.01
C GLU A 37 0.20 -3.50 25.21
N LEU A 38 -1.03 -3.82 24.80
CA LEU A 38 -1.90 -2.88 24.10
C LEU A 38 -2.20 -1.64 24.96
N ASP A 39 -2.43 -1.80 26.27
CA ASP A 39 -2.71 -0.68 27.14
C ASP A 39 -1.51 0.26 27.29
N ALA A 40 -0.30 -0.30 27.44
CA ALA A 40 0.94 0.47 27.45
C ALA A 40 1.15 1.25 26.14
N LEU A 41 0.80 0.66 25.00
CA LEU A 41 0.97 1.26 23.67
C LEU A 41 -0.04 2.37 23.36
N LYS A 42 -1.18 2.47 24.07
CA LYS A 42 -2.17 3.55 23.88
C LYS A 42 -1.62 4.96 24.10
N LYS A 43 -0.49 5.10 24.80
CA LYS A 43 0.17 6.40 25.04
C LYS A 43 0.88 6.96 23.81
N ARG A 44 1.12 6.14 22.78
CA ARG A 44 1.81 6.55 21.56
C ARG A 44 0.90 7.38 20.64
N SER A 45 1.46 8.37 19.96
CA SER A 45 0.76 9.22 18.98
C SER A 45 0.74 8.64 17.56
N ASP A 46 1.49 7.58 17.31
CA ASP A 46 1.64 6.92 16.00
C ASP A 46 0.49 5.96 15.65
N GLU A 47 0.60 5.32 14.47
CA GLU A 47 -0.36 4.32 13.99
C GLU A 47 -0.51 3.13 14.94
N LEU A 48 0.59 2.67 15.54
CA LEU A 48 0.56 1.57 16.51
C LEU A 48 -0.28 1.95 17.74
N GLY A 49 -0.11 3.18 18.25
CA GLY A 49 -0.94 3.71 19.33
C GLY A 49 -2.41 3.86 18.93
N LYS A 50 -2.70 4.31 17.70
CA LYS A 50 -4.07 4.40 17.16
C LYS A 50 -4.73 3.02 17.08
N ASN A 51 -4.00 2.02 16.57
CA ASN A 51 -4.48 0.65 16.43
C ASN A 51 -4.72 0.00 17.80
N ALA A 52 -3.80 0.19 18.75
CA ALA A 52 -3.98 -0.26 20.13
C ALA A 52 -5.25 0.33 20.78
N ARG A 53 -5.47 1.64 20.64
CA ARG A 53 -6.71 2.31 21.12
C ARG A 53 -7.96 1.72 20.48
N GLN A 54 -7.92 1.42 19.18
CA GLN A 54 -9.06 0.84 18.47
C GLN A 54 -9.39 -0.57 18.95
N VAL A 55 -8.38 -1.42 19.14
CA VAL A 55 -8.56 -2.78 19.68
C VAL A 55 -9.14 -2.73 21.09
N VAL A 56 -8.58 -1.90 21.98
CA VAL A 56 -9.06 -1.79 23.36
C VAL A 56 -10.50 -1.27 23.41
N ARG A 57 -10.85 -0.25 22.60
CA ARG A 57 -12.24 0.23 22.49
C ARG A 57 -13.18 -0.84 21.96
N TYR A 58 -12.74 -1.64 21.00
CA TYR A 58 -13.54 -2.74 20.48
C TYR A 58 -13.81 -3.79 21.56
N ILE A 59 -12.77 -4.23 22.27
CA ILE A 59 -12.90 -5.19 23.38
C ILE A 59 -13.85 -4.63 24.45
N ASP A 60 -13.67 -3.37 24.87
CA ASP A 60 -14.57 -2.72 25.84
C ASP A 60 -16.03 -2.69 25.35
N SER A 61 -16.26 -2.42 24.07
CA SER A 61 -17.60 -2.43 23.47
C SER A 61 -18.29 -3.80 23.50
N LEU A 62 -17.54 -4.91 23.53
CA LEU A 62 -18.12 -6.25 23.61
C LEU A 62 -18.89 -6.48 24.90
N LYS A 63 -18.49 -5.82 25.99
CA LYS A 63 -19.16 -5.92 27.30
C LYS A 63 -20.54 -5.25 27.30
N SER A 64 -20.70 -4.19 26.53
CA SER A 64 -21.96 -3.43 26.46
C SER A 64 -22.99 -4.04 25.50
N LYS A 65 -22.52 -4.72 24.44
CA LYS A 65 -23.39 -5.22 23.36
C LYS A 65 -23.83 -6.67 23.53
N ASN A 66 -23.08 -7.50 24.24
CA ASN A 66 -23.32 -8.95 24.29
C ASN A 66 -23.54 -9.45 25.72
N LYS A 67 -24.38 -10.48 25.87
CA LYS A 67 -24.54 -11.21 27.13
C LYS A 67 -23.38 -12.19 27.31
N GLY A 68 -22.43 -11.90 28.19
CA GLY A 68 -21.33 -12.82 28.48
C GLY A 68 -20.27 -12.24 29.42
N ASP A 69 -19.40 -13.12 29.92
CA ASP A 69 -18.22 -12.78 30.72
C ASP A 69 -16.97 -13.14 29.89
N PHE A 70 -15.97 -12.26 29.84
CA PHE A 70 -14.71 -12.49 29.13
C PHE A 70 -13.99 -13.78 29.55
N ASN A 71 -14.22 -14.28 30.77
CA ASN A 71 -13.70 -15.56 31.22
C ASN A 71 -14.40 -16.76 30.54
N LYS A 72 -15.73 -16.72 30.45
CA LYS A 72 -16.53 -17.76 29.78
C LYS A 72 -16.50 -17.62 28.25
N GLY A 73 -16.19 -16.43 27.76
CA GLY A 73 -16.10 -16.01 26.36
C GLY A 73 -17.39 -15.35 25.86
N ILE A 74 -17.22 -14.32 25.01
CA ILE A 74 -18.30 -13.53 24.40
C ILE A 74 -18.42 -13.93 22.93
N ILE A 75 -19.62 -14.32 22.50
CA ILE A 75 -19.90 -14.61 21.09
C ILE A 75 -20.17 -13.30 20.36
N ILE A 76 -19.56 -13.11 19.19
CA ILE A 76 -19.79 -11.96 18.29
C ILE A 76 -20.69 -12.36 17.12
N ASP A 77 -21.23 -11.37 16.40
CA ASP A 77 -22.18 -11.55 15.29
C ASP A 77 -21.65 -12.52 14.20
N GLU A 78 -20.33 -12.58 14.02
CA GLU A 78 -19.66 -13.47 13.08
C GLU A 78 -19.46 -14.92 13.59
N GLY A 79 -20.08 -15.31 14.71
CA GLY A 79 -20.06 -16.67 15.29
C GLY A 79 -18.82 -17.02 16.12
N SER A 80 -17.78 -16.19 16.03
CA SER A 80 -16.54 -16.33 16.80
C SER A 80 -16.78 -16.11 18.29
N LYS A 81 -16.05 -16.81 19.15
CA LYS A 81 -16.14 -16.63 20.61
C LYS A 81 -14.83 -16.07 21.14
N ILE A 82 -14.87 -14.85 21.63
CA ILE A 82 -13.70 -14.11 22.13
C ILE A 82 -13.57 -14.37 23.64
N LYS A 83 -12.40 -14.83 24.08
CA LYS A 83 -12.09 -15.09 25.49
C LYS A 83 -10.79 -14.40 25.90
N ILE A 84 -10.80 -13.72 27.04
CA ILE A 84 -9.59 -13.20 27.67
C ILE A 84 -9.02 -14.27 28.58
N TYR A 85 -7.76 -14.66 28.37
CA TYR A 85 -7.12 -15.70 29.17
C TYR A 85 -6.16 -15.10 30.20
N LEU A 86 -6.52 -15.24 31.48
CA LEU A 86 -5.80 -14.67 32.63
C LEU A 86 -4.60 -15.52 33.09
N GLY A 87 -4.44 -16.73 32.55
CA GLY A 87 -3.54 -17.74 33.11
C GLY A 87 -4.20 -18.52 34.26
N THR A 88 -3.70 -19.73 34.52
CA THR A 88 -4.22 -20.61 35.58
C THR A 88 -3.13 -20.86 36.62
N LYS A 89 -3.45 -20.71 37.91
CA LYS A 89 -2.51 -20.96 39.03
C LYS A 89 -2.34 -22.44 39.39
N SER A 90 -3.28 -23.30 39.01
CA SER A 90 -3.39 -24.68 39.55
C SER A 90 -2.67 -25.76 38.76
N LYS A 91 -2.36 -25.55 37.47
CA LYS A 91 -1.60 -26.50 36.64
C LYS A 91 -0.49 -25.76 35.92
N GLN A 92 0.75 -26.24 36.09
CA GLN A 92 1.92 -25.70 35.41
C GLN A 92 2.51 -26.74 34.45
N ILE A 93 3.04 -26.27 33.33
CA ILE A 93 3.82 -27.10 32.43
C ILE A 93 5.21 -27.28 33.04
N LYS A 94 5.48 -28.45 33.66
CA LYS A 94 6.72 -28.70 34.42
C LYS A 94 8.01 -28.50 33.59
N ASN A 95 7.98 -28.77 32.27
CA ASN A 95 9.14 -28.72 31.39
C ASN A 95 8.92 -27.78 30.19
N PHE A 96 8.46 -26.56 30.43
CA PHE A 96 8.33 -25.59 29.34
C PHE A 96 9.72 -25.11 28.87
N PRO A 97 10.07 -25.24 27.56
CA PRO A 97 11.45 -25.10 27.08
C PRO A 97 11.95 -23.65 26.94
N LEU A 98 11.10 -22.65 27.16
CA LEU A 98 11.45 -21.23 26.97
C LEU A 98 11.35 -20.44 28.29
N PRO A 99 12.23 -19.45 28.53
CA PRO A 99 12.10 -18.57 29.69
C PRO A 99 10.83 -17.71 29.57
N LEU A 100 10.15 -17.44 30.70
CA LEU A 100 8.92 -16.64 30.75
C LEU A 100 9.18 -15.13 30.96
N ASP A 101 10.37 -14.67 30.64
CA ASP A 101 10.81 -13.27 30.70
C ASP A 101 10.17 -12.43 29.59
N ARG A 102 10.08 -13.00 28.38
CA ARG A 102 9.50 -12.33 27.21
C ARG A 102 8.00 -12.59 27.09
N ASN A 103 7.27 -11.55 26.70
CA ASN A 103 5.81 -11.64 26.51
C ASN A 103 5.42 -12.64 25.41
N SER A 104 6.18 -12.72 24.30
CA SER A 104 5.97 -13.75 23.28
C SER A 104 6.09 -15.17 23.84
N ASN A 105 7.07 -15.43 24.72
CA ASN A 105 7.21 -16.73 25.37
C ASN A 105 6.05 -17.03 26.33
N LYS A 106 5.49 -16.01 27.03
CA LYS A 106 4.28 -16.16 27.85
C LYS A 106 3.05 -16.52 27.01
N ILE A 107 2.92 -15.96 25.81
CA ILE A 107 1.83 -16.30 24.87
C ILE A 107 1.99 -17.75 24.37
N LEU A 108 3.21 -18.18 24.05
CA LEU A 108 3.51 -19.56 23.70
C LEU A 108 3.19 -20.53 24.85
N TYR A 109 3.51 -20.15 26.10
CA TYR A 109 3.15 -20.93 27.29
C TYR A 109 1.64 -21.16 27.40
N ILE A 110 0.85 -20.10 27.21
CA ILE A 110 -0.61 -20.19 27.21
C ILE A 110 -1.11 -21.10 26.08
N SER A 111 -0.51 -20.98 24.88
CA SER A 111 -0.86 -21.80 23.72
C SER A 111 -0.58 -23.28 23.96
N SER A 112 0.60 -23.62 24.51
CA SER A 112 0.97 -24.98 24.92
C SER A 112 0.05 -25.52 26.01
N PHE A 113 -0.31 -24.69 26.99
CA PHE A 113 -1.19 -25.09 28.08
C PHE A 113 -2.59 -25.47 27.57
N LEU A 114 -3.17 -24.63 26.71
CA LEU A 114 -4.48 -24.90 26.10
C LEU A 114 -4.47 -26.16 25.25
N LYS A 115 -3.36 -26.44 24.56
CA LYS A 115 -3.16 -27.69 23.81
C LYS A 115 -3.09 -28.89 24.75
N MET A 116 -2.40 -28.78 25.89
CA MET A 116 -2.36 -29.84 26.91
C MET A 116 -3.73 -30.13 27.54
N GLU A 117 -4.60 -29.11 27.66
CA GLU A 117 -6.00 -29.26 28.08
C GLU A 117 -6.91 -29.84 26.97
N GLY A 118 -6.34 -30.32 25.86
CA GLY A 118 -7.06 -31.01 24.78
C GLY A 118 -7.67 -30.11 23.70
N GLN A 119 -7.38 -28.80 23.71
CA GLN A 119 -7.87 -27.91 22.67
C GLN A 119 -7.02 -28.00 21.40
N ARG A 120 -7.65 -27.80 20.24
CA ARG A 120 -6.94 -27.68 18.96
C ARG A 120 -6.48 -26.23 18.77
N VAL A 121 -5.32 -25.94 19.31
CA VAL A 121 -4.74 -24.60 19.37
C VAL A 121 -3.95 -24.28 18.11
N VAL A 122 -4.18 -23.09 17.57
CA VAL A 122 -3.39 -22.47 16.51
C VAL A 122 -2.83 -21.15 17.03
N PHE A 123 -1.52 -21.04 17.08
CA PHE A 123 -0.83 -19.80 17.43
C PHE A 123 -0.74 -18.89 16.21
N VAL A 124 -1.20 -17.64 16.32
CA VAL A 124 -1.20 -16.69 15.20
C VAL A 124 -0.28 -15.53 15.53
N SER A 125 0.75 -15.32 14.72
CA SER A 125 1.72 -14.23 14.88
C SER A 125 2.25 -13.74 13.54
N LYS A 126 2.65 -12.47 13.49
CA LYS A 126 3.41 -11.90 12.36
C LYS A 126 4.93 -12.06 12.50
N ASP A 127 5.41 -12.40 13.69
CA ASP A 127 6.84 -12.57 13.94
C ASP A 127 7.29 -14.00 13.57
N PHE A 128 8.22 -14.09 12.62
CA PHE A 128 8.79 -15.36 12.18
C PHE A 128 9.44 -16.12 13.34
N VAL A 129 10.17 -15.45 14.23
CA VAL A 129 10.88 -16.11 15.33
C VAL A 129 9.90 -16.74 16.31
N SER A 130 8.80 -16.05 16.63
CA SER A 130 7.74 -16.58 17.50
C SER A 130 7.03 -17.78 16.88
N ARG A 131 6.81 -17.80 15.55
CA ARG A 131 6.23 -18.96 14.85
C ARG A 131 7.17 -20.17 14.84
N VAL A 132 8.45 -19.97 14.55
CA VAL A 132 9.45 -21.05 14.59
C VAL A 132 9.53 -21.66 15.98
N LYS A 133 9.49 -20.85 17.04
CA LYS A 133 9.42 -21.35 18.43
C LYS A 133 8.17 -22.19 18.69
N ALA A 134 6.99 -21.73 18.24
CA ALA A 134 5.75 -22.51 18.37
C ALA A 134 5.87 -23.88 17.69
N GLU A 135 6.34 -23.91 16.44
CA GLU A 135 6.49 -25.15 15.66
C GLU A 135 7.51 -26.11 16.29
N ALA A 136 8.64 -25.59 16.78
CA ALA A 136 9.65 -26.38 17.50
C ALA A 136 9.11 -27.00 18.80
N MET A 137 8.05 -26.42 19.38
CA MET A 137 7.34 -26.92 20.55
C MET A 137 6.13 -27.81 20.18
N GLY A 138 5.95 -28.09 18.88
CA GLY A 138 4.86 -28.89 18.34
C GLY A 138 3.52 -28.16 18.30
N LEU A 139 3.45 -26.84 18.45
CA LEU A 139 2.22 -26.07 18.25
C LEU A 139 1.97 -25.84 16.74
N GLU A 140 0.70 -25.85 16.32
CA GLU A 140 0.33 -25.33 15.00
C GLU A 140 0.51 -23.81 15.04
N ALA A 141 1.34 -23.26 14.15
CA ALA A 141 1.55 -21.82 14.01
C ALA A 141 1.09 -21.35 12.63
N GLN A 142 0.51 -20.15 12.56
CA GLN A 142 0.08 -19.52 11.31
C GLN A 142 0.56 -18.08 11.26
N ASP A 143 1.05 -17.67 10.08
CA ASP A 143 1.30 -16.25 9.81
C ASP A 143 -0.03 -15.51 9.69
N TYR A 144 -0.12 -14.34 10.32
CA TYR A 144 -1.26 -13.46 10.13
C TYR A 144 -1.10 -12.67 8.82
N GLU A 145 -1.48 -13.28 7.71
CA GLU A 145 -1.53 -12.58 6.43
C GLU A 145 -2.80 -11.73 6.34
N ASN A 146 -2.71 -10.48 6.78
CA ASN A 146 -3.63 -9.42 6.37
C ASN A 146 -2.89 -8.09 6.24
N LEU A 147 -3.01 -7.50 5.03
CA LEU A 147 -2.50 -6.20 4.58
C LEU A 147 -0.98 -6.07 4.34
N LYS A 148 -0.33 -7.10 3.81
CA LYS A 148 0.45 -6.87 2.60
C LYS A 148 -0.36 -7.51 1.50
N VAL A 149 -1.00 -6.71 0.65
CA VAL A 149 -1.49 -7.28 -0.61
C VAL A 149 -0.24 -7.87 -1.25
N SER A 150 -0.16 -9.19 -1.34
CA SER A 150 0.94 -9.83 -2.05
C SER A 150 0.99 -9.14 -3.41
N TYR A 151 2.11 -8.50 -3.76
CA TYR A 151 2.26 -7.83 -5.07
C TYR A 151 1.85 -8.75 -6.22
N LYS A 152 1.91 -10.08 -6.03
CA LYS A 152 1.45 -11.11 -6.96
C LYS A 152 -0.07 -11.12 -7.22
N LYS A 153 -0.89 -10.67 -6.26
CA LYS A 153 -2.37 -10.59 -6.36
C LYS A 153 -2.88 -9.19 -6.71
N ILE A 154 -2.02 -8.17 -6.74
CA ILE A 154 -2.41 -6.83 -7.18
C ILE A 154 -2.66 -6.88 -8.69
N TYR A 155 -3.75 -6.26 -9.13
CA TYR A 155 -4.01 -6.02 -10.55
C TYR A 155 -2.81 -5.35 -11.21
N LYS A 156 -2.22 -6.00 -12.22
CA LYS A 156 -0.96 -5.55 -12.83
C LYS A 156 -1.14 -4.48 -13.90
N GLY A 157 -2.36 -4.27 -14.38
CA GLY A 157 -2.63 -3.34 -15.48
C GLY A 157 -2.12 -3.79 -16.86
N LEU A 158 -1.37 -4.88 -16.93
CA LEU A 158 -0.78 -5.43 -18.17
C LEU A 158 -0.94 -6.94 -18.18
N LYS A 159 -1.46 -7.49 -19.28
CA LYS A 159 -1.54 -8.94 -19.52
C LYS A 159 -0.94 -9.35 -20.85
N VAL A 160 -0.55 -10.61 -20.97
CA VAL A 160 -0.11 -11.20 -22.23
C VAL A 160 -1.27 -12.02 -22.78
N VAL A 161 -1.63 -11.78 -24.04
CA VAL A 161 -2.73 -12.49 -24.72
C VAL A 161 -2.17 -13.15 -25.96
N GLU A 162 -2.45 -14.44 -26.10
CA GLU A 162 -2.12 -15.17 -27.33
C GLU A 162 -3.11 -14.76 -28.42
N SER A 163 -2.59 -14.44 -29.61
CA SER A 163 -3.37 -13.95 -30.74
C SER A 163 -2.75 -14.44 -32.05
N SER A 164 -3.56 -14.54 -33.10
CA SER A 164 -3.09 -14.91 -34.43
C SER A 164 -2.28 -13.78 -35.06
N LYS A 165 -1.35 -14.12 -35.97
CA LYS A 165 -0.61 -13.11 -36.74
C LYS A 165 -1.53 -12.22 -37.56
N ASN A 166 -2.60 -12.78 -38.14
CA ASN A 166 -3.58 -12.03 -38.90
C ASN A 166 -4.26 -10.94 -38.08
N GLU A 167 -4.62 -11.21 -36.82
CA GLU A 167 -5.20 -10.20 -35.92
C GLU A 167 -4.20 -9.09 -35.59
N ILE A 168 -2.93 -9.42 -35.41
CA ILE A 168 -1.87 -8.44 -35.16
C ILE A 168 -1.65 -7.56 -36.41
N ASP A 169 -1.63 -8.16 -37.60
CA ASP A 169 -1.48 -7.43 -38.86
C ASP A 169 -2.69 -6.52 -39.12
N LEU A 170 -3.91 -7.01 -38.84
CA LEU A 170 -5.14 -6.20 -38.86
C LEU A 170 -5.09 -5.06 -37.85
N PHE A 171 -4.59 -5.30 -36.63
CA PHE A 171 -4.44 -4.25 -35.63
C PHE A 171 -3.52 -3.12 -36.12
N TYR A 172 -2.39 -3.45 -36.76
CA TYR A 172 -1.50 -2.44 -37.33
C TYR A 172 -2.09 -1.73 -38.56
N LYS A 173 -2.87 -2.45 -39.38
CA LYS A 173 -3.50 -1.89 -40.58
C LYS A 173 -4.68 -0.99 -40.26
N ASP A 174 -5.57 -1.43 -39.37
CA ASP A 174 -6.84 -0.78 -39.07
C ASP A 174 -6.75 0.16 -37.85
N GLY A 175 -5.60 0.16 -37.17
CA GLY A 175 -5.33 0.99 -35.99
C GLY A 175 -6.16 0.61 -34.76
N SER A 176 -6.86 -0.53 -34.79
CA SER A 176 -7.58 -1.08 -33.63
C SER A 176 -8.05 -2.50 -33.91
N LEU A 177 -8.29 -3.27 -32.85
CA LEU A 177 -8.82 -4.63 -32.94
C LEU A 177 -10.09 -4.76 -32.08
N ALA A 178 -11.18 -5.27 -32.65
CA ALA A 178 -12.41 -5.55 -31.91
C ALA A 178 -12.19 -6.74 -30.97
N VAL A 179 -12.75 -6.68 -29.76
CA VAL A 179 -12.68 -7.81 -28.81
C VAL A 179 -14.09 -8.23 -28.43
N GLU A 180 -14.48 -9.44 -28.81
CA GLU A 180 -15.74 -10.04 -28.41
C GLU A 180 -15.59 -10.72 -27.03
N ASN A 181 -16.56 -10.53 -26.12
CA ASN A 181 -16.57 -11.14 -24.78
C ASN A 181 -15.28 -10.91 -23.96
N SER A 182 -14.83 -9.65 -23.94
CA SER A 182 -13.58 -9.27 -23.28
C SER A 182 -13.65 -9.44 -21.76
N THR A 183 -12.64 -10.08 -21.18
CA THR A 183 -12.37 -10.08 -19.72
C THR A 183 -11.58 -8.85 -19.27
N PHE A 184 -11.43 -7.86 -20.15
CA PHE A 184 -10.57 -6.71 -19.90
C PHE A 184 -11.23 -5.71 -18.96
N LEU A 185 -10.41 -5.14 -18.08
CA LEU A 185 -10.81 -3.99 -17.28
C LEU A 185 -10.58 -2.68 -18.07
N PRO A 186 -11.32 -1.60 -17.75
CA PRO A 186 -11.08 -0.30 -18.39
C PRO A 186 -9.62 0.16 -18.25
N ASN A 187 -9.02 0.61 -19.35
CA ASN A 187 -7.61 1.02 -19.44
C ASN A 187 -6.61 -0.10 -19.08
N GLU A 188 -7.00 -1.37 -19.18
CA GLU A 188 -6.07 -2.50 -19.10
C GLU A 188 -5.23 -2.58 -20.37
N TYR A 189 -3.92 -2.78 -20.22
CA TYR A 189 -3.00 -2.99 -21.33
C TYR A 189 -2.82 -4.47 -21.63
N CYS A 190 -2.53 -4.79 -22.88
CA CYS A 190 -2.10 -6.12 -23.25
C CYS A 190 -0.95 -6.13 -24.25
N ILE A 191 -0.16 -7.20 -24.16
CA ILE A 191 0.79 -7.59 -25.19
C ILE A 191 0.16 -8.74 -25.96
N LEU A 192 -0.26 -8.48 -27.20
CA LEU A 192 -0.63 -9.52 -28.15
C LEU A 192 0.63 -10.24 -28.58
N LYS A 193 0.66 -11.57 -28.51
CA LYS A 193 1.76 -12.39 -29.00
C LYS A 193 1.24 -13.52 -29.86
N SER A 194 1.86 -13.69 -31.02
CA SER A 194 1.63 -14.84 -31.90
C SER A 194 2.75 -15.87 -31.77
N LEU A 195 2.44 -17.12 -32.13
CA LEU A 195 3.43 -18.20 -32.25
C LEU A 195 4.52 -17.88 -33.29
N GLU A 196 4.20 -17.06 -34.29
CA GLU A 196 5.10 -16.61 -35.35
C GLU A 196 6.01 -15.43 -34.94
N LYS A 197 6.09 -15.11 -33.64
CA LYS A 197 6.91 -14.02 -33.06
C LYS A 197 6.47 -12.60 -33.44
N SER A 198 5.31 -12.41 -34.08
CA SER A 198 4.68 -11.08 -34.16
C SER A 198 4.10 -10.68 -32.80
N SER A 199 4.20 -9.39 -32.45
CA SER A 199 3.63 -8.85 -31.20
C SER A 199 3.17 -7.42 -31.36
N ALA A 200 2.16 -7.02 -30.56
CA ALA A 200 1.68 -5.65 -30.46
C ALA A 200 1.39 -5.31 -29.00
N ILE A 201 1.54 -4.03 -28.65
CA ILE A 201 1.17 -3.49 -27.32
C ILE A 201 -0.06 -2.63 -27.52
N CYS A 202 -1.10 -2.91 -26.76
CA CYS A 202 -2.40 -2.29 -26.94
C CYS A 202 -2.99 -1.88 -25.58
N LYS A 203 -3.90 -0.90 -25.62
CA LYS A 203 -4.75 -0.51 -24.50
C LYS A 203 -6.18 -0.91 -24.82
N TYR A 204 -6.89 -1.49 -23.87
CA TYR A 204 -8.32 -1.75 -24.00
C TYR A 204 -9.14 -0.50 -23.66
N ASN A 205 -10.02 -0.14 -24.58
CA ASN A 205 -11.01 0.92 -24.41
C ASN A 205 -12.39 0.30 -24.17
N ALA A 206 -12.90 0.47 -22.95
CA ALA A 206 -14.19 -0.10 -22.55
C ALA A 206 -15.40 0.57 -23.23
N HIS A 207 -15.27 1.80 -23.76
CA HIS A 207 -16.36 2.49 -24.45
C HIS A 207 -16.54 1.99 -25.88
N SER A 208 -15.45 1.75 -26.60
CA SER A 208 -15.47 1.23 -27.97
C SER A 208 -15.44 -0.30 -28.02
N ASN A 209 -15.09 -0.96 -26.92
CA ASN A 209 -14.83 -2.40 -26.84
C ASN A 209 -13.75 -2.86 -27.83
N ARG A 210 -12.68 -2.07 -27.94
CA ARG A 210 -11.56 -2.30 -28.86
C ARG A 210 -10.22 -2.19 -28.16
N LEU A 211 -9.23 -2.89 -28.71
CA LEU A 211 -7.81 -2.66 -28.44
C LEU A 211 -7.33 -1.54 -29.34
N GLU A 212 -6.70 -0.54 -28.75
CA GLU A 212 -6.17 0.66 -29.40
C GLU A 212 -4.65 0.73 -29.20
N PRO A 213 -3.91 1.33 -30.16
CA PRO A 213 -2.48 1.57 -30.00
C PRO A 213 -2.21 2.58 -28.88
N LEU A 214 -0.99 2.50 -28.35
CA LEU A 214 -0.48 3.51 -27.43
C LEU A 214 -0.20 4.81 -28.18
N ILE A 215 -0.24 5.93 -27.46
CA ILE A 215 0.15 7.24 -27.97
C ILE A 215 1.62 7.19 -28.41
N GLU A 216 1.89 7.58 -29.65
CA GLU A 216 3.26 7.71 -30.15
C GLU A 216 3.86 9.07 -29.80
N TYR A 217 5.08 9.07 -29.27
CA TYR A 217 5.86 10.27 -28.98
C TYR A 217 7.27 10.16 -29.57
N LYS A 218 7.47 10.81 -30.73
CA LYS A 218 8.71 10.71 -31.53
C LYS A 218 9.94 11.34 -30.88
N LYS A 219 9.77 12.27 -29.94
CA LYS A 219 10.87 13.05 -29.32
C LYS A 219 11.05 12.79 -27.82
N GLY A 220 10.52 11.67 -27.31
CA GLY A 220 10.43 11.45 -25.86
C GLY A 220 9.52 12.47 -25.18
N ILE A 221 9.43 12.40 -23.86
CA ILE A 221 8.64 13.34 -23.05
C ILE A 221 9.63 14.02 -22.11
N TRP A 222 9.92 15.30 -22.35
CA TRP A 222 10.93 16.04 -21.58
C TRP A 222 12.28 15.30 -21.51
N GLY A 223 12.72 14.77 -22.66
CA GLY A 223 13.97 14.02 -22.78
C GLY A 223 13.90 12.55 -22.30
N ILE A 224 12.79 12.13 -21.68
CA ILE A 224 12.64 10.78 -21.18
C ILE A 224 12.05 9.85 -22.25
N TYR A 225 12.72 8.71 -22.42
CA TYR A 225 12.28 7.60 -23.27
C TYR A 225 12.03 6.37 -22.38
N PRO A 226 10.94 5.61 -22.62
CA PRO A 226 10.67 4.41 -21.86
C PRO A 226 11.66 3.30 -22.23
N LEU A 227 12.17 2.60 -21.22
CA LEU A 227 13.15 1.52 -21.36
C LEU A 227 12.50 0.13 -21.53
N ASN A 228 11.24 -0.02 -21.13
CA ASN A 228 10.49 -1.28 -21.18
C ASN A 228 9.00 -1.04 -21.46
N VAL A 229 8.25 -2.14 -21.63
CA VAL A 229 6.81 -2.10 -21.96
C VAL A 229 5.99 -1.45 -20.86
N GLU A 230 6.33 -1.71 -19.60
CA GLU A 230 5.64 -1.17 -18.43
C GLU A 230 5.76 0.37 -18.38
N GLN A 231 6.95 0.92 -18.68
CA GLN A 231 7.15 2.36 -18.78
C GLN A 231 6.42 2.96 -19.99
N ARG A 232 6.37 2.25 -21.13
CA ARG A 232 5.56 2.67 -22.29
C ARG A 232 4.08 2.78 -21.93
N CYS A 233 3.54 1.77 -21.25
CA CYS A 233 2.15 1.79 -20.78
C CYS A 233 1.93 2.89 -19.73
N SER A 234 2.90 3.11 -18.84
CA SER A 234 2.82 4.16 -17.81
C SER A 234 2.77 5.56 -18.42
N LEU A 235 3.59 5.85 -19.44
CA LEU A 235 3.57 7.12 -20.16
C LEU A 235 2.24 7.31 -20.92
N ASP A 236 1.74 6.28 -21.60
CA ASP A 236 0.43 6.33 -22.26
C ASP A 236 -0.70 6.63 -21.25
N LEU A 237 -0.69 5.98 -20.07
CA LEU A 237 -1.65 6.25 -18.99
C LEU A 237 -1.63 7.71 -18.54
N LEU A 238 -0.44 8.26 -18.30
CA LEU A 238 -0.26 9.61 -17.75
C LEU A 238 -0.57 10.73 -18.75
N LEU A 239 -0.44 10.46 -20.06
CA LEU A 239 -0.71 11.44 -21.11
C LEU A 239 -2.19 11.53 -21.51
N ARG A 240 -3.00 10.54 -21.12
CA ARG A 240 -4.42 10.46 -21.47
C ARG A 240 -5.29 11.29 -20.54
N ASP A 241 -5.80 12.40 -21.06
CA ASP A 241 -6.60 13.34 -20.27
C ASP A 241 -7.94 12.75 -19.79
N GLU A 242 -8.44 11.70 -20.43
CA GLU A 242 -9.63 10.97 -19.99
C GLU A 242 -9.40 10.21 -18.66
N ILE A 243 -8.14 9.92 -18.31
CA ILE A 243 -7.76 9.19 -17.09
C ILE A 243 -7.38 10.19 -16.00
N LYS A 244 -8.27 10.38 -15.02
CA LYS A 244 -8.08 11.40 -13.95
C LYS A 244 -7.29 10.92 -12.74
N LEU A 245 -7.15 9.61 -12.56
CA LEU A 245 -6.41 9.01 -11.45
C LEU A 245 -5.58 7.85 -11.97
N VAL A 246 -4.27 7.95 -11.79
CA VAL A 246 -3.30 6.92 -12.16
C VAL A 246 -2.59 6.45 -10.91
N THR A 247 -2.42 5.14 -10.76
CA THR A 247 -1.64 4.55 -9.67
C THR A 247 -0.50 3.74 -10.27
N LEU A 248 0.74 4.14 -9.99
CA LEU A 248 1.94 3.44 -10.43
C LEU A 248 2.55 2.71 -9.24
N VAL A 249 2.60 1.37 -9.32
CA VAL A 249 3.18 0.52 -8.26
C VAL A 249 4.33 -0.28 -8.86
N GLY A 250 5.48 -0.24 -8.20
CA GLY A 250 6.65 -0.99 -8.64
C GLY A 250 7.87 -0.74 -7.75
N PRO A 251 8.91 -1.59 -7.84
CA PRO A 251 10.14 -1.45 -7.06
C PRO A 251 10.83 -0.09 -7.21
N ALA A 252 11.76 0.22 -6.32
CA ALA A 252 12.65 1.38 -6.45
C ALA A 252 13.45 1.31 -7.78
N GLY A 253 13.76 2.46 -8.37
CA GLY A 253 14.51 2.54 -9.64
C GLY A 253 13.70 2.30 -10.92
N THR A 254 12.40 1.98 -10.83
CA THR A 254 11.53 1.78 -12.01
C THR A 254 11.09 3.06 -12.73
N GLY A 255 11.46 4.24 -12.22
CA GLY A 255 11.20 5.53 -12.86
C GLY A 255 9.79 6.11 -12.64
N LYS A 256 8.97 5.55 -11.74
CA LYS A 256 7.57 5.97 -11.50
C LYS A 256 7.43 7.49 -11.32
N THR A 257 8.18 8.05 -10.38
CA THR A 257 8.13 9.47 -10.02
C THR A 257 8.71 10.34 -11.14
N LEU A 258 9.81 9.90 -11.78
CA LEU A 258 10.41 10.57 -12.93
C LEU A 258 9.43 10.67 -14.13
N LEU A 259 8.78 9.57 -14.48
CA LEU A 259 7.80 9.54 -15.58
C LEU A 259 6.58 10.42 -15.28
N ALA A 260 6.09 10.40 -14.03
CA ALA A 260 4.99 11.25 -13.59
C ALA A 260 5.37 12.74 -13.66
N LEU A 261 6.58 13.11 -13.26
CA LEU A 261 7.11 14.47 -13.38
C LEU A 261 7.26 14.89 -14.84
N ALA A 262 7.86 14.05 -15.70
CA ALA A 262 8.01 14.34 -17.12
C ALA A 262 6.66 14.62 -17.81
N CYS A 263 5.65 13.79 -17.54
CA CYS A 263 4.29 14.00 -18.06
C CYS A 263 3.64 15.25 -17.47
N GLY A 264 3.83 15.50 -16.17
CA GLY A 264 3.35 16.71 -15.50
C GLY A 264 3.94 17.98 -16.12
N MET A 265 5.25 17.98 -16.40
CA MET A 265 5.93 19.09 -17.08
C MET A 265 5.33 19.34 -18.45
N LYS A 266 5.17 18.29 -19.27
CA LYS A 266 4.50 18.38 -20.57
C LYS A 266 3.08 18.95 -20.45
N LYS A 267 2.28 18.45 -19.51
CA LYS A 267 0.88 18.85 -19.33
C LYS A 267 0.71 20.29 -18.84
N VAL A 268 1.68 20.84 -18.10
CA VAL A 268 1.62 22.20 -17.53
C VAL A 268 2.35 23.23 -18.40
N PHE A 269 3.54 22.91 -18.88
CA PHE A 269 4.38 23.85 -19.61
C PHE A 269 4.16 23.81 -21.13
N ASP A 270 3.92 22.63 -21.71
CA ASP A 270 3.79 22.49 -23.17
C ASP A 270 2.33 22.56 -23.61
N GLU A 271 1.43 21.86 -22.91
CA GLU A 271 0.02 21.71 -23.30
C GLU A 271 -0.93 22.65 -22.55
N ALA A 272 -0.49 23.25 -21.44
CA ALA A 272 -1.28 24.13 -20.58
C ALA A 272 -2.64 23.54 -20.14
N VAL A 273 -2.74 22.21 -20.01
CA VAL A 273 -3.94 21.50 -19.53
C VAL A 273 -4.18 21.77 -18.05
N TYR A 274 -3.09 21.80 -17.27
CA TYR A 274 -3.09 22.11 -15.85
C TYR A 274 -2.33 23.42 -15.61
N ALA A 275 -2.73 24.16 -14.58
CA ALA A 275 -2.10 25.44 -14.23
C ALA A 275 -0.80 25.25 -13.45
N LYS A 276 -0.68 24.17 -12.69
CA LYS A 276 0.41 23.91 -11.75
C LYS A 276 0.61 22.41 -11.51
N ILE A 277 1.85 22.00 -11.27
CA ILE A 277 2.25 20.69 -10.74
C ILE A 277 2.37 20.82 -9.21
N LEU A 278 1.73 19.91 -8.48
CA LEU A 278 1.89 19.78 -7.04
C LEU A 278 2.47 18.41 -6.72
N VAL A 279 3.69 18.39 -6.19
CA VAL A 279 4.32 17.16 -5.71
C VAL A 279 4.18 17.12 -4.21
N SER A 280 3.67 16.01 -3.68
CA SER A 280 3.57 15.85 -2.24
C SER A 280 4.08 14.51 -1.77
N ARG A 281 4.78 14.53 -0.63
CA ARG A 281 5.39 13.35 -0.02
C ARG A 281 5.00 13.24 1.46
N PRO A 282 4.69 12.05 1.99
CA PRO A 282 4.51 11.87 3.42
C PRO A 282 5.84 12.04 4.16
N ILE A 283 5.83 12.80 5.26
CA ILE A 283 6.98 12.90 6.16
C ILE A 283 6.89 11.73 7.14
N ILE A 284 7.78 10.75 7.00
CA ILE A 284 7.98 9.72 8.02
C ILE A 284 9.21 10.11 8.83
N PRO A 285 9.07 10.40 10.14
CA PRO A 285 10.23 10.63 10.99
C PRO A 285 10.99 9.32 11.18
N LEU A 286 12.30 9.32 10.93
CA LEU A 286 13.19 8.22 11.31
C LEU A 286 13.56 8.39 12.79
N GLY A 287 12.84 7.70 13.68
CA GLY A 287 13.19 7.59 15.11
C GLY A 287 12.26 8.32 16.08
N LYS A 288 12.74 8.61 17.30
CA LYS A 288 12.04 9.52 18.23
C LYS A 288 11.95 10.89 17.54
N ASP A 289 10.78 11.54 17.61
CA ASP A 289 10.55 12.90 17.12
C ASP A 289 11.85 13.69 17.22
N ILE A 290 12.51 13.90 16.08
CA ILE A 290 13.66 14.78 16.03
C ILE A 290 13.05 16.11 16.43
N GLY A 291 13.28 16.51 17.68
CA GLY A 291 12.91 17.82 18.16
C GLY A 291 13.34 18.85 17.13
N TYR A 292 12.52 19.89 16.97
CA TYR A 292 12.70 21.03 16.07
C TYR A 292 14.10 21.10 15.47
N LEU A 293 14.27 20.63 14.22
CA LEU A 293 15.39 21.10 13.40
C LEU A 293 15.36 22.64 13.47
N PRO A 294 16.43 23.34 13.87
CA PRO A 294 16.48 24.79 13.71
C PRO A 294 16.53 25.10 12.20
N GLY A 295 15.77 26.12 11.75
CA GLY A 295 15.68 26.48 10.34
C GLY A 295 14.27 26.80 9.86
N THR A 296 14.15 27.35 8.65
CA THR A 296 12.87 27.65 8.00
C THR A 296 12.11 26.37 7.66
N LYS A 297 10.80 26.46 7.38
CA LYS A 297 10.00 25.30 6.94
C LYS A 297 10.58 24.67 5.67
N GLU A 298 11.12 25.49 4.79
CA GLU A 298 11.70 25.07 3.50
C GLU A 298 12.99 24.27 3.71
N GLU A 299 13.90 24.71 4.57
CA GLU A 299 15.14 23.99 4.91
C GLU A 299 14.86 22.60 5.48
N LYS A 300 13.81 22.49 6.30
CA LYS A 300 13.37 21.19 6.84
C LYS A 300 12.75 20.30 5.80
N LEU A 301 11.98 20.84 4.85
CA LEU A 301 11.35 20.02 3.80
C LEU A 301 12.35 19.63 2.71
N PHE A 302 13.42 20.41 2.54
CA PHE A 302 14.41 20.25 1.48
C PHE A 302 14.99 18.85 1.42
N HIS A 303 15.48 18.31 2.54
CA HIS A 303 16.07 16.95 2.56
C HIS A 303 15.08 15.84 2.19
N TRP A 304 13.79 16.01 2.49
CA TRP A 304 12.76 15.04 2.14
C TRP A 304 12.31 15.17 0.68
N MET A 305 12.46 16.37 0.10
CA MET A 305 12.14 16.64 -1.31
C MET A 305 13.33 16.46 -2.24
N GLN A 306 14.54 16.24 -1.73
CA GLN A 306 15.76 16.05 -2.51
C GLN A 306 15.61 15.06 -3.69
N PRO A 307 14.97 13.89 -3.54
CA PRO A 307 14.77 12.99 -4.69
C PRO A 307 13.88 13.56 -5.80
N ILE A 308 12.99 14.50 -5.48
CA ILE A 308 12.19 15.21 -6.48
C ILE A 308 13.08 16.22 -7.23
N TYR A 309 13.92 16.96 -6.50
CA TYR A 309 14.91 17.86 -7.10
C TYR A 309 15.87 17.13 -8.05
N ASP A 310 16.42 15.99 -7.64
CA ASP A 310 17.30 15.18 -8.49
C ASP A 310 16.61 14.76 -9.80
N ASN A 311 15.32 14.37 -9.74
CA ASN A 311 14.56 14.03 -10.95
C ASN A 311 14.33 15.25 -11.86
N LEU A 312 14.14 16.44 -11.29
CA LEU A 312 13.97 17.66 -12.07
C LEU A 312 15.26 18.06 -12.79
N GLU A 313 16.41 17.95 -12.12
CA GLU A 313 17.72 18.19 -12.76
C GLU A 313 17.92 17.28 -13.96
N VAL A 314 17.59 15.98 -13.82
CA VAL A 314 17.63 15.02 -14.94
C VAL A 314 16.76 15.46 -16.11
N LEU A 315 15.51 15.87 -15.85
CA LEU A 315 14.60 16.34 -16.91
C LEU A 315 15.15 17.58 -17.62
N LEU A 316 15.73 18.51 -16.87
CA LEU A 316 16.24 19.77 -17.42
C LEU A 316 17.53 19.59 -18.22
N GLY A 317 18.45 18.73 -17.74
CA GLY A 317 19.69 18.41 -18.43
C GLY A 317 19.48 17.76 -19.81
N TYR A 318 18.36 17.05 -20.02
CA TYR A 318 18.02 16.53 -21.35
C TYR A 318 17.40 17.58 -22.29
N THR A 319 16.76 18.63 -21.74
CA THR A 319 16.08 19.67 -22.55
C THR A 319 17.02 20.78 -23.00
N ASN A 320 17.99 21.15 -22.15
CA ASN A 320 18.89 22.27 -22.38
C ASN A 320 20.32 21.74 -22.24
N GLY A 321 21.03 21.60 -23.37
CA GLY A 321 22.38 21.02 -23.41
C GLY A 321 23.33 21.57 -22.33
N GLN A 322 24.37 20.79 -22.01
CA GLN A 322 25.31 21.02 -20.89
C GLN A 322 25.65 22.50 -20.70
N GLY A 323 25.27 23.07 -19.55
CA GLY A 323 25.62 24.44 -19.12
C GLY A 323 24.46 25.34 -18.68
N ASN A 324 23.21 25.03 -19.08
CA ASN A 324 22.01 25.84 -18.77
C ASN A 324 21.03 25.18 -17.77
N GLU A 325 21.48 24.15 -17.05
CA GLU A 325 20.61 23.38 -16.13
C GLU A 325 20.15 24.21 -14.94
N LYS A 326 21.07 24.97 -14.32
CA LYS A 326 20.75 25.86 -13.19
C LYS A 326 19.74 26.94 -13.56
N SER A 327 19.93 27.61 -14.70
CA SER A 327 19.02 28.67 -15.14
C SER A 327 17.63 28.14 -15.50
N ALA A 328 17.53 26.93 -16.07
CA ALA A 328 16.26 26.29 -16.35
C ALA A 328 15.51 25.87 -15.08
N PHE A 329 16.26 25.37 -14.09
CA PHE A 329 15.70 24.99 -12.80
C PHE A 329 15.17 26.21 -12.05
N ASP A 330 15.98 27.27 -11.97
CA ASP A 330 15.59 28.54 -11.33
C ASP A 330 14.33 29.11 -12.01
N TRP A 331 14.27 29.08 -13.34
CA TRP A 331 13.09 29.50 -14.09
C TRP A 331 11.82 28.70 -13.74
N ILE A 332 11.92 27.38 -13.61
CA ILE A 332 10.78 26.54 -13.20
C ILE A 332 10.31 26.92 -11.79
N MET A 333 11.23 27.12 -10.86
CA MET A 333 10.89 27.49 -9.49
C MET A 333 10.27 28.91 -9.43
N GLU A 334 10.84 29.87 -10.13
CA GLU A 334 10.34 31.24 -10.23
C GLU A 334 8.96 31.33 -10.91
N SER A 335 8.66 30.40 -11.83
CA SER A 335 7.37 30.37 -12.52
C SER A 335 6.18 30.16 -11.58
N ASN A 336 6.40 29.70 -10.35
CA ASN A 336 5.36 29.28 -9.41
C ASN A 336 4.41 28.22 -9.98
N LYS A 337 4.79 27.51 -11.05
CA LYS A 337 4.01 26.41 -11.65
C LYS A 337 4.37 25.04 -11.09
N LEU A 338 5.40 24.92 -10.27
CA LEU A 338 5.77 23.71 -9.55
C LEU A 338 5.80 24.00 -8.05
N GLU A 339 5.08 23.21 -7.27
CA GLU A 339 5.01 23.33 -5.81
C GLU A 339 5.31 21.96 -5.18
N MET A 340 6.15 21.94 -4.14
CA MET A 340 6.49 20.75 -3.38
C MET A 340 6.11 20.96 -1.93
N GLU A 341 5.28 20.06 -1.38
CA GLU A 341 4.84 20.17 0.01
C GLU A 341 4.68 18.81 0.69
N ALA A 342 4.63 18.81 2.01
CA ALA A 342 4.23 17.62 2.74
C ALA A 342 2.73 17.37 2.60
N VAL A 343 2.33 16.10 2.56
CA VAL A 343 0.92 15.68 2.43
C VAL A 343 0.01 16.31 3.51
N THR A 344 0.55 16.61 4.69
CA THR A 344 -0.17 17.26 5.79
C THR A 344 -0.69 18.66 5.45
N TYR A 345 -0.06 19.38 4.51
CA TYR A 345 -0.42 20.74 4.11
C TYR A 345 -1.52 20.80 3.03
N ILE A 346 -1.80 19.69 2.35
CA ILE A 346 -2.89 19.60 1.36
C ILE A 346 -4.27 19.71 2.05
N ARG A 347 -4.35 19.37 3.34
CA ARG A 347 -5.61 19.27 4.07
C ARG A 347 -6.29 20.64 4.19
N GLY A 348 -7.49 20.74 3.64
CA GLY A 348 -8.30 21.96 3.70
C GLY A 348 -8.12 22.90 2.51
N ARG A 349 -7.24 22.58 1.56
CA ARG A 349 -7.09 23.32 0.30
C ARG A 349 -8.13 22.87 -0.74
N THR A 350 -8.44 23.76 -1.67
CA THR A 350 -9.11 23.46 -2.93
C THR A 350 -8.11 23.73 -4.03
N LEU A 351 -7.82 22.74 -4.88
CA LEU A 351 -6.70 22.78 -5.83
C LEU A 351 -7.23 22.62 -7.27
N PRO A 352 -7.81 23.68 -7.87
CA PRO A 352 -8.37 23.60 -9.21
C PRO A 352 -7.25 23.50 -10.25
N LYS A 353 -7.46 22.66 -11.28
CA LYS A 353 -6.54 22.48 -12.42
C LYS A 353 -5.08 22.19 -12.02
N VAL A 354 -4.87 21.36 -11.00
CA VAL A 354 -3.54 20.94 -10.55
C VAL A 354 -3.22 19.53 -11.03
N TYR A 355 -2.01 19.33 -11.58
CA TYR A 355 -1.45 18.01 -11.82
C TYR A 355 -0.77 17.53 -10.53
N MET A 356 -1.43 16.66 -9.78
CA MET A 356 -0.99 16.23 -8.45
C MET A 356 -0.21 14.91 -8.52
N ILE A 357 0.99 14.90 -7.93
CA ILE A 357 1.85 13.72 -7.79
C ILE A 357 2.00 13.43 -6.29
N ILE A 358 1.50 12.28 -5.85
CA ILE A 358 1.71 11.80 -4.48
C ILE A 358 2.79 10.73 -4.50
N ASP A 359 4.00 11.12 -4.12
CA ASP A 359 5.13 10.20 -4.06
C ASP A 359 5.14 9.42 -2.74
N GLU A 360 5.72 8.22 -2.75
CA GLU A 360 5.78 7.34 -1.58
C GLU A 360 4.39 7.04 -0.93
N ALA A 361 3.34 6.96 -1.77
CA ALA A 361 1.96 6.80 -1.33
C ALA A 361 1.67 5.52 -0.54
N GLN A 362 2.55 4.50 -0.62
CA GLN A 362 2.48 3.30 0.23
C GLN A 362 2.58 3.59 1.72
N ASN A 363 3.12 4.75 2.09
CA ASN A 363 3.26 5.19 3.48
C ASN A 363 2.02 5.93 3.99
N LEU A 364 0.97 6.06 3.17
CA LEU A 364 -0.29 6.72 3.54
C LEU A 364 -1.34 5.72 4.00
N THR A 365 -2.17 6.15 4.93
CA THR A 365 -3.37 5.41 5.33
C THR A 365 -4.48 5.54 4.30
N PRO A 366 -5.42 4.57 4.22
CA PRO A 366 -6.59 4.68 3.34
C PRO A 366 -7.42 5.96 3.58
N HIS A 367 -7.46 6.45 4.82
CA HIS A 367 -8.15 7.70 5.16
C HIS A 367 -7.43 8.92 4.59
N GLU A 368 -6.10 8.96 4.64
CA GLU A 368 -5.29 10.04 4.04
C GLU A 368 -5.42 10.04 2.53
N VAL A 369 -5.30 8.88 1.88
CA VAL A 369 -5.51 8.76 0.42
C VAL A 369 -6.90 9.27 0.03
N LYS A 370 -7.96 8.84 0.74
CA LYS A 370 -9.33 9.34 0.51
C LYS A 370 -9.42 10.85 0.69
N THR A 371 -8.74 11.41 1.70
CA THR A 371 -8.71 12.84 1.97
C THR A 371 -8.05 13.58 0.80
N ILE A 372 -6.92 13.12 0.29
CA ILE A 372 -6.20 13.73 -0.83
C ILE A 372 -7.04 13.69 -2.10
N ILE A 373 -7.58 12.51 -2.46
CA ILE A 373 -8.40 12.35 -3.68
C ILE A 373 -9.62 13.27 -3.65
N SER A 374 -10.24 13.47 -2.47
CA SER A 374 -11.36 14.40 -2.33
C SER A 374 -11.02 15.88 -2.59
N ARG A 375 -9.73 16.24 -2.63
CA ARG A 375 -9.25 17.61 -2.91
C ARG A 375 -8.94 17.84 -4.38
N ALA A 376 -8.71 16.76 -5.13
CA ALA A 376 -8.66 16.78 -6.59
C ALA A 376 -10.09 16.92 -7.13
N GLY A 377 -10.67 18.10 -6.90
CA GLY A 377 -11.95 18.51 -7.49
C GLY A 377 -11.80 18.87 -8.96
N LYS A 378 -12.92 18.90 -9.69
CA LYS A 378 -12.97 19.41 -11.07
C LYS A 378 -12.53 20.87 -11.14
#